data_AF-A0A078K5N3-F1
#
_entry.id   AF-A0A078K5N3-F1
#
_cell.length_a   1.000
_cell.length_b   1.000
_cell.length_c   1.000
_cell.angle_alpha   90.00
_cell.angle_beta   90.00
_cell.angle_gamma   90.00
#
_symmetry.space_group_name_H-M   'P 1'
#
loop_
_entity.id
_entity.type
_entity.pdbx_description
1 polymer ?
#
loop_
_entity_poly.entity_id
_entity_poly.type
_entity_poly.pdbx_seq_one_letter_code
_entity_poly.pdbx_strand_id
1 'polypeptide(L)'
;MKGVSIKQLDGIIILDEDGNRIAVKYYTNILENKGDDKNRNSCENNYINNKEHMDNIYDEPYNNLKTVDNQKQFEYNIINKIKKTSSLLNEIEILSSNQYIILSLLINDIYIFIVGDENNNELILYEIMKSIQDSLNSITNNNIGKKQLIDKLDSVYLLLDEIIDNGIVMETNPNVIVNRLYMNEDDIQDLTSLNQAIYSAKDNIIRSLLSGT
;
A
#
# COMPACT_ATOMS: atom_id res chain seq x y z
N MET A 1 6.00 19.95 23.64
CA MET A 1 5.71 20.01 22.20
C MET A 1 5.60 18.55 21.75
N LYS A 2 4.41 18.07 21.35
CA LYS A 2 4.29 16.75 20.70
C LYS A 2 5.25 16.78 19.51
N GLY A 3 6.13 15.78 19.39
CA GLY A 3 7.06 15.69 18.26
C GLY A 3 6.29 15.71 16.95
N VAL A 4 6.83 16.36 15.92
CA VAL A 4 6.25 16.33 14.58
C VAL A 4 6.37 14.89 14.08
N SER A 5 5.25 14.19 13.94
CA SER A 5 5.22 12.88 13.30
C SER A 5 5.53 13.07 11.82
N ILE A 6 6.56 12.39 11.33
CA ILE A 6 6.94 12.40 9.91
C ILE A 6 6.02 11.47 9.11
N LYS A 7 5.32 10.55 9.77
CA LYS A 7 4.43 9.58 9.15
C LYS A 7 3.13 10.25 8.71
N GLN A 8 2.80 10.14 7.43
CA GLN A 8 1.57 10.67 6.85
C GLN A 8 0.42 9.67 6.85
N LEU A 9 0.72 8.36 6.86
CA LEU A 9 -0.27 7.33 6.62
C LEU A 9 -0.24 6.17 7.62
N ASP A 10 -1.39 5.80 8.18
CA ASP A 10 -1.57 4.66 9.08
C ASP A 10 -1.89 3.35 8.34
N GLY A 11 -2.53 3.43 7.17
CA GLY A 11 -2.73 2.24 6.34
C GLY A 11 -3.38 2.50 4.98
N ILE A 12 -3.21 1.51 4.10
CA ILE A 12 -3.86 1.36 2.81
C ILE A 12 -4.68 0.07 2.85
N ILE A 13 -5.95 0.13 2.47
CA ILE A 13 -6.85 -1.01 2.54
C ILE A 13 -7.59 -1.12 1.22
N ILE A 14 -7.47 -2.25 0.54
CA ILE A 14 -8.21 -2.59 -0.68
C ILE A 14 -9.10 -3.78 -0.37
N LEU A 15 -10.41 -3.58 -0.43
CA LEU A 15 -11.43 -4.57 -0.12
C LEU A 15 -12.33 -4.83 -1.34
N ASP A 16 -12.92 -6.01 -1.43
CA ASP A 16 -13.99 -6.26 -2.40
C ASP A 16 -15.34 -5.68 -1.93
N GLU A 17 -16.37 -5.79 -2.77
CA GLU A 17 -17.73 -5.33 -2.48
C GLU A 17 -18.37 -5.93 -1.20
N ASP A 18 -17.95 -7.16 -0.87
CA ASP A 18 -18.39 -7.92 0.30
C ASP A 18 -17.64 -7.51 1.58
N GLY A 19 -16.50 -6.82 1.44
CA GLY A 19 -15.63 -6.39 2.53
C GLY A 19 -14.51 -7.37 2.87
N ASN A 20 -14.23 -8.34 2.01
CA ASN A 20 -13.06 -9.19 2.12
C ASN A 20 -11.80 -8.45 1.64
N ARG A 21 -10.67 -8.72 2.30
CA ARG A 21 -9.38 -8.12 1.96
C ARG A 21 -8.86 -8.64 0.62
N ILE A 22 -8.52 -7.73 -0.28
CA ILE A 22 -7.73 -8.02 -1.49
C ILE A 22 -6.26 -7.72 -1.19
N ALA A 23 -5.96 -6.49 -0.76
CA ALA A 23 -4.62 -6.07 -0.37
C ALA A 23 -4.69 -5.06 0.78
N VAL A 24 -3.93 -5.29 1.84
CA VAL A 24 -3.97 -4.41 3.03
C VAL A 24 -2.56 -4.22 3.58
N LYS A 25 -2.20 -2.96 3.85
CA LYS A 25 -0.95 -2.57 4.53
C LYS A 25 -1.27 -1.60 5.65
N TYR A 26 -0.90 -1.95 6.87
CA TYR A 26 -0.94 -1.06 8.02
C TYR A 26 0.48 -0.70 8.43
N TYR A 27 0.73 0.59 8.64
CA TYR A 27 2.05 1.13 8.97
C TYR A 27 2.11 1.49 10.44
N THR A 28 1.96 0.52 11.35
CA THR A 28 2.16 0.80 12.78
C THR A 28 3.63 1.04 13.09
N ASN A 29 3.96 2.02 13.95
CA ASN A 29 5.34 2.27 14.38
C ASN A 29 5.89 1.06 15.13
N ILE A 30 6.62 0.19 14.43
CA ILE A 30 7.34 -0.94 15.04
C ILE A 30 8.46 -0.44 15.97
N LEU A 31 8.88 0.82 15.81
CA LEU A 31 9.99 1.42 16.56
C LEU A 31 9.68 1.74 18.03
N GLU A 32 8.41 1.82 18.45
CA GLU A 32 8.08 2.00 19.87
C GLU A 32 8.38 0.73 20.70
N ASN A 33 8.57 -0.43 20.07
CA ASN A 33 8.84 -1.69 20.76
C ASN A 33 10.32 -1.96 21.09
N LYS A 34 11.28 -1.13 20.67
CA LYS A 34 12.72 -1.40 20.93
C LYS A 34 13.29 -0.65 22.15
N GLY A 35 12.44 0.05 22.91
CA GLY A 35 12.84 0.88 24.06
C GLY A 35 13.09 0.13 25.37
N ASP A 36 12.37 -0.97 25.64
CA ASP A 36 12.33 -1.55 27.00
C ASP A 36 12.72 -3.04 27.12
N ASP A 37 13.21 -3.68 26.05
CA ASP A 37 13.64 -5.09 26.08
C ASP A 37 15.17 -5.26 26.15
N LYS A 38 15.82 -4.57 27.10
CA LYS A 38 17.24 -4.82 27.46
C LYS A 38 17.40 -5.26 28.91
N ASN A 39 16.61 -6.22 29.37
CA ASN A 39 17.01 -7.14 30.44
C ASN A 39 15.95 -8.24 30.65
N ARG A 40 16.13 -9.39 30.00
CA ARG A 40 15.93 -10.72 30.61
C ARG A 40 16.31 -11.82 29.62
N ASN A 41 17.50 -12.37 29.85
CA ASN A 41 17.90 -13.66 29.31
C ASN A 41 17.06 -14.80 29.93
N SER A 42 17.04 -15.90 29.19
CA SER A 42 16.75 -17.29 29.56
C SER A 42 15.30 -17.80 29.49
N CYS A 43 15.22 -18.95 28.81
CA CYS A 43 14.08 -19.81 28.52
C CYS A 43 13.38 -20.32 29.78
N GLU A 44 12.05 -20.47 29.73
CA GLU A 44 11.30 -21.73 29.96
C GLU A 44 9.80 -21.47 30.15
N ASN A 45 9.01 -22.46 29.73
CA ASN A 45 7.56 -22.56 29.92
C ASN A 45 7.15 -22.36 31.40
N ASN A 46 5.99 -21.75 31.64
CA ASN A 46 4.93 -22.31 32.50
C ASN A 46 3.70 -21.38 32.59
N TYR A 47 2.52 -22.00 32.54
CA TYR A 47 1.25 -21.38 32.89
C TYR A 47 1.18 -21.06 34.40
N ILE A 48 0.47 -19.98 34.73
CA ILE A 48 -0.51 -19.78 35.83
C ILE A 48 -0.35 -18.39 36.49
N ASN A 49 -1.43 -17.61 36.35
CA ASN A 49 -2.00 -16.57 37.21
C ASN A 49 -1.06 -15.69 38.04
N ASN A 50 -1.13 -14.39 37.84
CA ASN A 50 -1.69 -13.47 38.85
C ASN A 50 -2.07 -12.13 38.21
N LYS A 51 -3.27 -11.69 38.56
CA LYS A 51 -3.86 -10.38 38.30
C LYS A 51 -3.17 -9.35 39.22
N GLU A 52 -3.21 -8.07 38.80
CA GLU A 52 -2.77 -6.84 39.48
C GLU A 52 -1.42 -6.30 38.94
N HIS A 53 -1.26 -5.07 38.42
CA HIS A 53 -2.06 -3.85 38.51
C HIS A 53 -1.58 -2.79 37.48
N MET A 54 -2.55 -2.06 36.89
CA MET A 54 -2.48 -0.68 36.36
C MET A 54 -1.73 -0.40 35.04
N ASP A 55 -2.28 -0.90 33.93
CA ASP A 55 -2.06 -0.28 32.62
C ASP A 55 -2.98 0.95 32.47
N ASN A 56 -2.38 2.10 32.17
CA ASN A 56 -3.04 3.38 32.08
C ASN A 56 -4.13 3.40 30.99
N ILE A 57 -5.34 3.71 31.44
CA ILE A 57 -6.54 3.94 30.65
C ILE A 57 -6.36 5.23 29.83
N TYR A 58 -5.82 5.08 28.63
CA TYR A 58 -6.27 5.82 27.46
C TYR A 58 -6.62 4.75 26.43
N ASP A 59 -7.90 4.41 26.32
CA ASP A 59 -8.40 3.49 25.29
C ASP A 59 -8.22 4.15 23.92
N GLU A 60 -7.02 4.04 23.33
CA GLU A 60 -6.81 4.47 21.96
C GLU A 60 -7.67 3.62 21.02
N PRO A 61 -8.39 4.25 20.07
CA PRO A 61 -9.33 3.55 19.20
C PRO A 61 -8.60 2.43 18.45
N TYR A 62 -9.17 1.23 18.50
CA TYR A 62 -8.67 0.04 17.81
C TYR A 62 -7.23 -0.39 18.21
N ASN A 63 -6.73 -0.02 19.39
CA ASN A 63 -5.35 -0.29 19.84
C ASN A 63 -4.31 0.13 18.77
N ASN A 64 -4.55 1.28 18.15
CA ASN A 64 -3.72 1.82 17.07
C ASN A 64 -3.49 0.82 15.90
N LEU A 65 -4.52 0.02 15.58
CA LEU A 65 -4.52 -0.93 14.46
C LEU A 65 -3.40 -2.00 14.52
N LYS A 66 -2.88 -2.29 15.73
CA LYS A 66 -1.78 -3.26 15.94
C LYS A 66 -2.17 -4.72 15.74
N THR A 67 -3.40 -5.10 16.09
CA THR A 67 -3.86 -6.49 16.02
C THR A 67 -4.77 -6.72 14.81
N VAL A 68 -4.70 -7.91 14.23
CA VAL A 68 -5.55 -8.29 13.08
C VAL A 68 -7.04 -8.19 13.42
N ASP A 69 -7.43 -8.56 14.64
CA ASP A 69 -8.83 -8.48 15.07
C ASP A 69 -9.33 -7.03 15.10
N ASN A 70 -8.52 -6.09 15.60
CA ASN A 70 -8.88 -4.68 15.63
C ASN A 70 -8.92 -4.06 14.24
N GLN A 71 -8.01 -4.46 13.35
CA GLN A 71 -8.04 -4.06 11.94
C GLN A 71 -9.34 -4.52 11.26
N LYS A 72 -9.76 -5.77 11.47
CA LYS A 72 -11.01 -6.28 10.90
C LYS A 72 -12.24 -5.56 11.45
N GLN A 73 -12.26 -5.23 12.74
CA GLN A 73 -13.32 -4.43 13.34
C GLN A 73 -13.38 -3.02 12.73
N PHE A 74 -12.22 -2.40 12.52
CA PHE A 74 -12.10 -1.10 11.88
C PHE A 74 -12.61 -1.13 10.43
N GLU A 75 -12.17 -2.10 9.63
CA GLU A 75 -12.62 -2.32 8.24
C GLU A 75 -14.14 -2.47 8.16
N TYR A 76 -14.72 -3.33 9.00
CA TYR A 76 -16.16 -3.54 9.07
C TYR A 76 -16.93 -2.25 9.40
N ASN A 77 -16.42 -1.46 10.35
CA ASN A 77 -17.05 -0.19 10.74
C ASN A 77 -17.03 0.85 9.62
N ILE A 78 -15.93 0.95 8.86
CA ILE A 78 -15.80 1.88 7.75
C ILE A 78 -16.76 1.54 6.62
N ILE A 79 -16.80 0.28 6.20
CA ILE A 79 -17.70 -0.18 5.14
C ILE A 79 -19.15 0.11 5.50
N ASN A 80 -19.55 -0.18 6.74
CA ASN A 80 -20.90 0.09 7.21
C ASN A 80 -21.23 1.59 7.24
N LYS A 81 -20.25 2.45 7.50
CA LYS A 81 -20.42 3.90 7.46
C LYS A 81 -20.64 4.37 6.02
N ILE A 82 -19.83 3.89 5.09
CA ILE A 82 -19.92 4.22 3.66
C ILE A 82 -21.23 3.75 3.03
N LYS A 83 -21.63 2.50 3.30
CA LYS A 83 -22.90 1.94 2.80
C LYS A 83 -24.11 2.77 3.25
N LYS A 84 -24.03 3.49 4.37
CA LYS A 84 -25.08 4.41 4.85
C LYS A 84 -25.02 5.80 4.22
N THR A 85 -23.83 6.26 3.82
CA THR A 85 -23.60 7.60 3.27
C THR A 85 -23.91 7.70 1.77
N SER A 86 -24.23 6.57 1.10
CA SER A 86 -24.51 6.49 -0.34
C SER A 86 -23.31 6.92 -1.20
N SER A 87 -22.21 6.18 -1.10
CA SER A 87 -21.01 6.53 -1.86
C SER A 87 -21.23 6.55 -3.36
N LEU A 88 -20.72 7.62 -3.99
CA LEU A 88 -20.76 7.81 -5.44
C LEU A 88 -19.62 7.02 -6.11
N LEU A 89 -19.93 6.39 -7.25
CA LEU A 89 -18.94 5.64 -8.02
C LEU A 89 -17.85 6.57 -8.57
N ASN A 90 -16.59 6.16 -8.42
CA ASN A 90 -15.40 6.87 -8.90
C ASN A 90 -15.16 8.26 -8.29
N GLU A 91 -15.83 8.59 -7.18
CA GLU A 91 -15.59 9.83 -6.43
C GLU A 91 -14.83 9.51 -5.14
N ILE A 92 -13.88 10.38 -4.80
CA ILE A 92 -13.11 10.26 -3.56
C ILE A 92 -13.88 10.98 -2.47
N GLU A 93 -14.28 10.23 -1.45
CA GLU A 93 -15.01 10.74 -0.30
C GLU A 93 -14.12 10.78 0.94
N ILE A 94 -14.23 11.84 1.73
CA ILE A 94 -13.50 12.00 2.99
C ILE A 94 -14.43 11.67 4.14
N LEU A 95 -14.02 10.72 4.97
CA LEU A 95 -14.71 10.30 6.17
C LEU A 95 -13.82 10.54 7.39
N SER A 96 -14.29 11.35 8.33
CA SER A 96 -13.70 11.41 9.66
C SER A 96 -14.33 10.35 10.55
N SER A 97 -13.54 9.50 11.18
CA SER A 97 -14.02 8.51 12.16
C SER A 97 -13.02 8.33 13.31
N ASN A 98 -13.49 8.62 14.53
CA ASN A 98 -12.67 8.58 15.74
C ASN A 98 -11.47 9.55 15.61
N GLN A 99 -10.24 9.02 15.62
CA GLN A 99 -8.97 9.75 15.47
C GLN A 99 -8.38 9.58 14.07
N TYR A 100 -9.16 9.10 13.09
CA TYR A 100 -8.69 8.85 11.74
C TYR A 100 -9.43 9.69 10.71
N ILE A 101 -8.68 10.20 9.75
CA ILE A 101 -9.16 10.69 8.46
C ILE A 101 -9.03 9.54 7.46
N ILE A 102 -10.13 9.20 6.81
CA ILE A 102 -10.20 8.09 5.86
C ILE A 102 -10.68 8.64 4.52
N LEU A 103 -9.87 8.49 3.49
CA LEU A 103 -10.32 8.68 2.11
C LEU A 103 -10.82 7.36 1.57
N SER A 104 -12.01 7.38 0.99
CA SER A 104 -12.71 6.25 0.40
C SER A 104 -12.90 6.47 -1.08
N LEU A 105 -12.63 5.44 -1.87
CA LEU A 105 -12.87 5.43 -3.31
C LEU A 105 -13.48 4.09 -3.71
N LEU A 106 -14.68 4.13 -4.29
CA LEU A 106 -15.36 2.96 -4.83
C LEU A 106 -15.16 2.92 -6.35
N ILE A 107 -14.52 1.87 -6.85
CA ILE A 107 -14.33 1.62 -8.29
C ILE A 107 -14.84 0.22 -8.58
N ASN A 108 -15.82 0.12 -9.47
CA ASN A 108 -16.47 -1.13 -9.84
C ASN A 108 -16.92 -1.94 -8.60
N ASP A 109 -16.27 -3.07 -8.34
CA ASP A 109 -16.52 -4.04 -7.27
C ASP A 109 -15.46 -3.98 -6.14
N ILE A 110 -14.71 -2.87 -6.04
CA ILE A 110 -13.61 -2.68 -5.10
C ILE A 110 -13.75 -1.37 -4.33
N TYR A 111 -13.48 -1.42 -3.03
CA TYR A 111 -13.23 -0.26 -2.19
C TYR A 111 -11.74 -0.08 -1.94
N ILE A 112 -11.25 1.15 -2.13
CA ILE A 112 -9.90 1.57 -1.77
C ILE A 112 -10.00 2.59 -0.64
N PHE A 113 -9.23 2.37 0.42
CA PHE A 113 -9.15 3.25 1.59
C PHE A 113 -7.73 3.68 1.87
N ILE A 114 -7.59 4.97 2.17
CA ILE A 114 -6.36 5.60 2.64
C ILE A 114 -6.65 6.16 4.03
N VAL A 115 -5.93 5.66 5.03
CA VAL A 115 -6.17 5.94 6.45
C VAL A 115 -5.00 6.74 7.00
N GLY A 116 -5.26 7.93 7.52
CA GLY A 116 -4.28 8.73 8.26
C GLY A 116 -4.85 9.25 9.58
N ASP A 117 -3.96 9.74 10.45
CA ASP A 117 -4.32 10.39 11.71
C ASP A 117 -5.17 11.65 11.48
N GLU A 118 -5.96 12.05 12.47
CA GLU A 118 -6.82 13.23 12.45
C GLU A 118 -6.05 14.54 12.22
N ASN A 119 -4.75 14.55 12.48
CA ASN A 119 -3.88 15.71 12.31
C ASN A 119 -3.20 15.78 10.93
N ASN A 120 -3.39 14.77 10.08
CA ASN A 120 -2.77 14.73 8.75
C ASN A 120 -3.44 15.68 7.76
N ASN A 121 -2.65 16.14 6.78
CA ASN A 121 -3.18 16.93 5.69
C ASN A 121 -3.94 16.02 4.70
N GLU A 122 -5.24 16.21 4.61
CA GLU A 122 -6.15 15.51 3.69
C GLU A 122 -5.70 15.60 2.23
N LEU A 123 -5.07 16.70 1.83
CA LEU A 123 -4.57 16.89 0.46
C LEU A 123 -3.46 15.91 0.11
N ILE A 124 -2.60 15.56 1.09
CA ILE A 124 -1.54 14.57 0.90
C ILE A 124 -2.18 13.18 0.74
N LEU A 125 -3.16 12.85 1.58
CA LEU A 125 -3.91 11.60 1.47
C LEU A 125 -4.63 11.48 0.12
N TYR A 126 -5.16 12.61 -0.37
CA TYR A 126 -5.81 12.69 -1.68
C TYR A 126 -4.82 12.43 -2.82
N GLU A 127 -3.63 13.03 -2.77
CA GLU A 127 -2.58 12.80 -3.76
C GLU A 127 -2.14 11.34 -3.78
N ILE A 128 -1.99 10.71 -2.61
CA ILE A 128 -1.71 9.27 -2.48
C ILE A 128 -2.82 8.43 -3.13
N MET A 129 -4.08 8.69 -2.77
CA MET A 129 -5.24 7.98 -3.32
C MET A 129 -5.25 8.08 -4.85
N LYS A 130 -4.97 9.28 -5.37
CA LYS A 130 -4.96 9.53 -6.81
C LYS A 130 -3.80 8.81 -7.50
N SER A 131 -2.61 8.84 -6.90
CA SER A 131 -1.44 8.11 -7.40
C SER A 131 -1.69 6.60 -7.46
N ILE A 132 -2.32 6.03 -6.43
CA ILE A 132 -2.72 4.62 -6.41
C ILE A 132 -3.73 4.34 -7.52
N GLN A 133 -4.79 5.15 -7.64
CA GLN A 133 -5.80 4.98 -8.69
C GLN A 133 -5.18 5.00 -10.10
N ASP A 134 -4.33 5.99 -10.40
CA ASP A 134 -3.74 6.17 -11.72
C ASP A 134 -2.69 5.09 -12.03
N SER A 135 -1.91 4.67 -11.03
CA SER A 135 -0.95 3.55 -11.16
C SER A 135 -1.69 2.22 -11.35
N LEU A 136 -2.78 1.98 -10.61
CA LEU A 136 -3.62 0.79 -10.76
C LEU A 136 -4.27 0.73 -12.15
N ASN A 137 -4.76 1.85 -12.67
CA ASN A 137 -5.28 1.94 -14.02
C ASN A 137 -4.21 1.54 -15.05
N SER A 138 -2.98 2.01 -14.86
CA SER A 138 -1.86 1.71 -15.77
C SER A 138 -1.53 0.22 -15.81
N ILE A 139 -1.48 -0.46 -14.65
CA ILE A 139 -1.20 -1.90 -14.61
C ILE A 139 -2.41 -2.76 -14.98
N THR A 140 -3.64 -2.27 -14.84
CA THR A 140 -4.87 -3.03 -15.16
C THR A 140 -5.46 -2.71 -16.55
N ASN A 141 -4.75 -1.95 -17.39
CA ASN A 141 -5.24 -1.49 -18.70
C ASN A 141 -6.57 -0.72 -18.60
N ASN A 142 -6.67 0.19 -17.62
CA ASN A 142 -7.84 1.03 -17.31
C ASN A 142 -9.09 0.24 -16.91
N ASN A 143 -8.93 -0.96 -16.37
CA ASN A 143 -10.03 -1.79 -15.93
C ASN A 143 -9.76 -2.33 -14.52
N ILE A 144 -9.92 -1.46 -13.53
CA ILE A 144 -9.80 -1.82 -12.12
C ILE A 144 -11.05 -2.63 -11.73
N GLY A 145 -10.83 -3.88 -11.34
CA GLY A 145 -11.86 -4.81 -10.88
C GLY A 145 -11.24 -5.91 -10.02
N LYS A 146 -12.04 -6.57 -9.18
CA LYS A 146 -11.56 -7.57 -8.21
C LYS A 146 -10.69 -8.64 -8.88
N LYS A 147 -11.16 -9.15 -10.03
CA LYS A 147 -10.44 -10.16 -10.80
C LYS A 147 -9.06 -9.65 -11.26
N GLN A 148 -9.01 -8.45 -11.81
CA GLN A 148 -7.79 -7.84 -12.36
C GLN A 148 -6.76 -7.56 -11.27
N LEU A 149 -7.20 -7.13 -10.09
CA LEU A 149 -6.30 -6.92 -8.94
C LEU A 149 -5.78 -8.25 -8.39
N ILE A 150 -6.61 -9.29 -8.30
CA ILE A 150 -6.17 -10.62 -7.85
C ILE A 150 -5.18 -11.24 -8.85
N ASP A 151 -5.46 -11.13 -10.15
CA ASP A 151 -4.60 -11.66 -11.21
C ASP A 151 -3.22 -10.96 -11.23
N LYS A 152 -3.12 -9.72 -10.73
CA LYS A 152 -1.89 -8.90 -10.67
C LYS A 152 -1.49 -8.51 -9.24
N LEU A 153 -1.79 -9.36 -8.25
CA LEU A 153 -1.62 -9.01 -6.83
C LEU A 153 -0.17 -8.64 -6.47
N ASP A 154 0.81 -9.33 -7.07
CA ASP A 154 2.24 -9.05 -6.85
C ASP A 154 2.59 -7.62 -7.33
N SER A 155 2.15 -7.26 -8.53
CA SER A 155 2.32 -5.92 -9.09
C SER A 155 1.63 -4.85 -8.23
N VAL A 156 0.46 -5.15 -7.65
CA VAL A 156 -0.25 -4.26 -6.73
C VAL A 156 0.60 -4.00 -5.48
N TYR A 157 1.14 -5.04 -4.83
CA TYR A 157 1.94 -4.85 -3.62
C TYR A 157 3.23 -4.06 -3.88
N LEU A 158 3.93 -4.34 -4.99
CA LEU A 158 5.13 -3.62 -5.40
C LEU A 158 4.84 -2.14 -5.68
N LEU A 159 3.73 -1.85 -6.37
CA LEU A 159 3.26 -0.48 -6.59
C LEU A 159 2.99 0.24 -5.26
N LEU A 160 2.37 -0.44 -4.29
CA LEU A 160 2.13 0.16 -2.97
C LEU A 160 3.45 0.47 -2.23
N ASP A 161 4.48 -0.37 -2.37
CA ASP A 161 5.82 -0.14 -1.78
C ASP A 161 6.56 1.03 -2.44
N GLU A 162 6.41 1.24 -3.75
CA GLU A 162 6.98 2.41 -4.44
C GLU A 162 6.30 3.72 -4.04
N ILE A 163 5.00 3.67 -3.70
CA ILE A 163 4.24 4.86 -3.29
C ILE A 163 4.53 5.22 -1.84
N ILE A 164 4.48 4.23 -0.93
CA ILE A 164 4.62 4.44 0.51
C ILE A 164 5.52 3.38 1.12
N ASP A 165 6.51 3.84 1.89
CA ASP A 165 7.33 3.00 2.75
C ASP A 165 7.13 3.40 4.21
N ASN A 166 6.73 2.45 5.06
CA ASN A 166 6.50 2.66 6.49
C ASN A 166 5.63 3.87 6.86
N GLY A 167 4.64 4.17 6.01
CA GLY A 167 3.72 5.30 6.20
C GLY A 167 4.31 6.67 5.80
N ILE A 168 5.46 6.67 5.13
CA ILE A 168 6.09 7.85 4.51
C ILE A 168 5.87 7.77 3.00
N VAL A 169 5.46 8.89 2.41
CA VAL A 169 5.29 9.00 0.95
C VAL A 169 6.64 9.03 0.26
N MET A 170 6.83 8.15 -0.73
CA MET A 170 8.08 7.99 -1.47
C MET A 170 7.99 8.58 -2.88
N GLU A 171 6.94 8.23 -3.63
CA GLU A 171 6.70 8.70 -4.99
C GLU A 171 5.20 8.88 -5.22
N THR A 172 4.81 9.94 -5.92
CA THR A 172 3.39 10.21 -6.26
C THR A 172 3.14 10.19 -7.77
N ASN A 173 4.18 10.24 -8.61
CA ASN A 173 4.00 10.22 -10.05
C ASN A 173 3.76 8.79 -10.58
N PRO A 174 2.55 8.47 -11.11
CA PRO A 174 2.20 7.12 -11.54
C PRO A 174 3.09 6.59 -12.66
N ASN A 175 3.57 7.46 -13.56
CA ASN A 175 4.46 7.02 -14.65
C ASN A 175 5.81 6.54 -14.11
N VAL A 176 6.33 7.22 -13.08
CA VAL A 176 7.61 6.85 -12.47
C VAL A 176 7.47 5.52 -11.72
N ILE A 177 6.39 5.38 -10.95
CA ILE A 177 6.07 4.16 -10.19
C ILE A 177 5.95 2.95 -11.13
N VAL A 178 5.13 3.08 -12.17
CA VAL A 178 4.85 2.00 -13.12
C VAL A 178 6.10 1.65 -13.94
N ASN A 179 6.91 2.63 -14.33
CA ASN A 179 8.17 2.35 -15.01
C ASN A 179 9.13 1.55 -14.10
N ARG A 180 9.30 1.94 -12.83
CA ARG A 180 10.15 1.21 -11.88
C ARG A 180 9.65 -0.21 -11.65
N LEU A 181 8.33 -0.39 -11.58
CA LEU A 181 7.70 -1.70 -11.48
C LEU A 181 8.10 -2.61 -12.66
N TYR A 182 8.02 -2.11 -13.89
CA TYR A 182 8.37 -2.89 -15.08
C TYR A 182 9.88 -3.05 -15.28
N MET A 183 10.73 -2.13 -14.81
CA MET A 183 12.19 -2.36 -14.82
C MET A 183 12.58 -3.61 -14.00
N ASN A 184 11.81 -3.93 -12.96
CA ASN A 184 12.00 -5.17 -12.20
C ASN A 184 11.52 -6.43 -12.97
N GLU A 185 10.61 -6.29 -13.93
CA GLU A 185 10.12 -7.38 -14.80
C GLU A 185 10.96 -7.52 -16.10
N ASP A 186 11.53 -6.41 -16.59
CA ASP A 186 12.26 -6.31 -17.86
C ASP A 186 13.66 -6.91 -17.84
N ASP A 187 14.17 -7.30 -16.66
CA ASP A 187 15.31 -8.22 -16.55
C ASP A 187 15.04 -9.57 -17.28
N ILE A 188 13.77 -9.84 -17.68
CA ILE A 188 13.36 -10.98 -18.50
C ILE A 188 13.20 -10.62 -20.00
N GLN A 189 12.99 -9.35 -20.36
CA GLN A 189 12.76 -8.89 -21.75
C GLN A 189 14.04 -8.56 -22.53
N ASP A 190 15.20 -8.57 -21.87
CA ASP A 190 16.51 -8.23 -22.43
C ASP A 190 16.98 -9.16 -23.58
N LEU A 191 16.24 -10.23 -23.87
CA LEU A 191 16.45 -11.03 -25.08
C LEU A 191 16.06 -10.28 -26.37
N THR A 192 15.08 -9.38 -26.34
CA THR A 192 14.56 -8.75 -27.57
C THR A 192 15.47 -7.64 -28.09
N SER A 193 15.96 -6.78 -27.19
CA SER A 193 16.98 -5.76 -27.42
C SER A 193 18.31 -6.37 -27.86
N LEU A 194 18.74 -7.47 -27.22
CA LEU A 194 19.94 -8.22 -27.56
C LEU A 194 19.85 -8.86 -28.96
N ASN A 195 18.70 -9.45 -29.31
CA ASN A 195 18.50 -9.99 -30.65
C ASN A 195 18.61 -8.90 -31.72
N GLN A 196 17.99 -7.73 -31.53
CA GLN A 196 18.11 -6.60 -32.47
C GLN A 196 19.55 -6.10 -32.59
N ALA A 197 20.29 -6.00 -31.48
CA ALA A 197 21.69 -5.64 -31.47
C ALA A 197 22.57 -6.66 -32.22
N ILE A 198 22.30 -7.97 -32.06
CA ILE A 198 22.99 -9.04 -32.79
C ILE A 198 22.70 -8.97 -34.29
N TYR A 199 21.44 -8.74 -34.69
CA TYR A 199 21.08 -8.58 -36.10
C TYR A 199 21.77 -7.35 -36.73
N SER A 200 21.77 -6.22 -36.03
CA SER A 200 22.47 -5.00 -36.45
C SER A 200 23.99 -5.23 -36.57
N ALA A 201 24.60 -5.88 -35.59
CA ALA A 201 26.03 -6.20 -35.62
C ALA A 201 26.39 -7.14 -36.78
N LYS A 202 25.56 -8.15 -37.05
CA LYS A 202 25.73 -9.03 -38.22
C LYS A 202 25.70 -8.25 -39.53
N ASP A 203 24.71 -7.38 -39.71
CA ASP A 203 24.58 -6.59 -40.94
C ASP A 203 25.77 -5.65 -41.14
N ASN A 204 26.30 -5.06 -40.06
CA ASN A 204 27.49 -4.23 -40.11
C ASN A 204 28.75 -5.01 -40.49
N ILE A 205 28.92 -6.24 -39.97
CA ILE A 205 30.03 -7.13 -40.36
C ILE A 205 29.91 -7.53 -41.83
N ILE A 206 28.71 -7.91 -42.28
CA ILE A 206 28.46 -8.28 -43.68
C ILE A 206 28.80 -7.11 -44.61
N ARG A 207 28.35 -5.89 -44.29
CA ARG A 207 28.68 -4.70 -45.06
C ARG A 207 30.18 -4.42 -45.08
N SER A 208 30.85 -4.53 -43.94
CA SER A 208 32.31 -4.33 -43.84
C SER A 208 33.11 -5.35 -44.66
N LEU A 209 32.62 -6.58 -44.82
CA LEU A 209 33.26 -7.62 -45.64
C LEU A 209 32.97 -7.44 -47.13
N LEU A 210 31.77 -6.99 -47.50
CA LEU A 210 31.41 -6.72 -48.91
C LEU A 210 31.99 -5.40 -49.44
N SER A 211 32.23 -4.40 -48.59
CA SER A 211 32.81 -3.11 -49.00
C SER A 211 34.34 -3.09 -48.97
N GLY A 212 34.98 -4.22 -48.62
CA GLY A 212 36.43 -4.36 -48.49
C GLY A 212 37.09 -5.03 -49.70
N THR A 213 36.93 -4.46 -50.90
CA THR A 213 37.80 -4.64 -52.09
C THR A 213 37.74 -3.42 -52.97
#